data_AF-A0A2W6PGV6-F1
#
_entry.id   AF-A0A2W6PGV6-F1
#
_cell.length_a   1.000
_cell.length_b   1.000
_cell.length_c   1.000
_cell.angle_alpha   90.00
_cell.angle_beta   90.00
_cell.angle_gamma   90.00
#
_symmetry.space_group_name_H-M   'P 1'
#
loop_
_entity.id
_entity.type
_entity.pdbx_description
1 polymer ?
#
loop_
_entity_poly.entity_id
_entity_poly.type
_entity_poly.pdbx_seq_one_letter_code
_entity_poly.pdbx_strand_id
1 'polypeptide(L)'
;MTIEEFVNEENHMCNLGQELFFKIFEPESIYNLPNNEFNKEIIYWLSQYLIGNLIQPLDAISELNASKQIYVYETWFSLIKCPDEMKLLAKRIIEYLLD
;
A
#
# COMPACT_ATOMS: atom_id res chain seq x y z
N MET A 1 -2.17 -12.80 5.22
CA MET A 1 -1.71 -12.37 6.56
C MET A 1 -2.94 -12.01 7.39
N THR A 2 -2.85 -11.96 8.72
CA THR A 2 -3.99 -11.52 9.54
C THR A 2 -4.16 -10.00 9.46
N ILE A 3 -5.33 -9.49 9.86
CA ILE A 3 -5.53 -8.03 9.98
C ILE A 3 -4.58 -7.45 11.04
N GLU A 4 -4.32 -8.17 12.13
CA GLU A 4 -3.38 -7.75 13.18
C GLU A 4 -1.94 -7.64 12.64
N GLU A 5 -1.51 -8.56 11.77
CA GLU A 5 -0.20 -8.50 11.12
C GLU A 5 -0.12 -7.36 10.09
N PHE A 6 -1.24 -7.03 9.43
CA PHE A 6 -1.33 -5.93 8.47
C PHE A 6 -1.33 -4.56 9.19
N VAL A 7 -2.05 -4.46 10.31
CA VAL A 7 -2.13 -3.28 11.17
C VAL A 7 -1.06 -3.39 12.27
N ASN A 8 0.20 -3.21 11.87
CA ASN A 8 1.37 -3.34 12.74
C ASN A 8 1.82 -1.95 13.25
N GLU A 9 2.35 -1.87 14.47
CA GLU A 9 2.99 -0.67 15.04
C GLU A 9 4.22 -0.19 14.25
N GLU A 10 4.88 -1.10 13.52
CA GLU A 10 6.00 -0.79 12.64
C GLU A 10 5.57 -0.08 11.34
N ASN A 11 4.27 -0.02 11.08
CA ASN A 11 3.70 0.74 9.97
C ASN A 11 2.66 1.76 10.49
N HIS A 12 2.09 2.54 9.58
CA HIS A 12 1.14 3.59 9.94
C HIS A 12 -0.33 3.20 9.75
N MET A 13 -0.62 1.92 9.47
CA MET A 13 -1.99 1.45 9.30
C MET A 13 -2.79 1.52 10.61
N CYS A 14 -2.12 1.41 11.76
CA CYS A 14 -2.76 1.55 13.08
C CYS A 14 -3.37 2.94 13.31
N ASN A 15 -2.93 3.95 12.56
CA ASN A 15 -3.48 5.30 12.62
C ASN A 15 -4.80 5.43 11.83
N LEU A 16 -5.16 4.43 11.03
CA LEU A 16 -6.44 4.39 10.35
C LEU A 16 -7.52 3.92 11.33
N GLY A 17 -8.49 4.77 11.60
CA GLY A 17 -9.68 4.36 12.35
C GLY A 17 -10.36 3.16 11.67
N GLN A 18 -10.93 2.25 12.46
CA GLN A 18 -11.50 0.99 11.99
C GLN A 18 -12.52 1.17 10.84
N GLU A 19 -13.37 2.20 10.93
CA GLU A 19 -14.34 2.53 9.88
C GLU A 19 -13.66 2.87 8.56
N LEU A 20 -12.63 3.72 8.60
CA LEU A 20 -11.88 4.12 7.42
C LEU A 20 -11.09 2.95 6.84
N PHE A 21 -10.51 2.10 7.70
CA PHE A 21 -9.80 0.89 7.30
C PHE A 21 -10.70 -0.01 6.44
N PHE A 22 -11.88 -0.37 6.94
CA PHE A 22 -12.81 -1.24 6.20
C PHE A 22 -13.47 -0.56 5.00
N LYS A 23 -13.43 0.78 4.92
CA LYS A 23 -13.82 1.51 3.71
C LYS A 23 -12.76 1.40 2.63
N ILE A 24 -11.48 1.51 2.99
CA ILE A 24 -10.35 1.51 2.05
C ILE A 24 -10.02 0.11 1.56
N PHE A 25 -9.92 -0.86 2.47
CA PHE A 25 -9.31 -2.15 2.18
C PHE A 25 -10.30 -3.30 1.96
N GLU A 26 -9.87 -4.26 1.14
CA GLU A 26 -10.50 -5.57 0.96
C GLU A 26 -9.89 -6.60 1.92
N PRO A 27 -10.60 -7.03 2.98
CA PRO A 27 -10.06 -8.00 3.94
C PRO A 27 -9.64 -9.33 3.29
N GLU A 28 -10.36 -9.80 2.28
CA GLU A 28 -10.01 -11.06 1.61
C GLU A 28 -8.63 -10.98 0.93
N SER A 29 -8.32 -9.86 0.29
CA SER A 29 -6.99 -9.60 -0.30
C SER A 29 -5.89 -9.60 0.76
N ILE A 30 -6.15 -9.05 1.96
CA ILE A 30 -5.19 -9.08 3.08
C ILE A 30 -4.94 -10.52 3.53
N TYR A 31 -6.00 -11.31 3.69
CA TYR A 31 -5.85 -12.72 4.11
C TYR A 31 -5.03 -13.53 3.10
N ASN A 32 -5.20 -13.26 1.81
CA ASN A 32 -4.48 -13.92 0.73
C ASN A 32 -3.02 -13.45 0.56
N LEU A 33 -2.63 -12.32 1.16
CA LEU A 33 -1.26 -11.79 1.04
C LEU A 33 -0.27 -12.63 1.89
N PRO A 34 0.81 -13.20 1.31
CA PRO A 34 1.80 -13.95 2.10
C PRO A 34 2.49 -13.06 3.14
N ASN A 35 2.62 -13.55 4.39
CA ASN A 35 3.33 -12.82 5.44
C ASN A 35 4.85 -13.04 5.31
N ASN A 36 5.49 -12.27 4.45
CA ASN A 36 6.95 -12.24 4.28
C ASN A 36 7.48 -10.80 4.38
N GLU A 37 8.79 -10.66 4.56
CA GLU A 37 9.41 -9.34 4.79
C GLU A 37 9.17 -8.34 3.65
N PHE A 38 9.16 -8.80 2.40
CA PHE A 38 8.93 -7.90 1.27
C PHE A 38 7.48 -7.38 1.24
N ASN A 39 6.51 -8.23 1.59
CA ASN A 39 5.11 -7.79 1.71
C ASN A 39 4.89 -6.85 2.90
N LYS A 40 5.61 -7.04 4.01
CA LYS A 40 5.60 -6.07 5.11
C LYS A 40 6.13 -4.70 4.66
N GLU A 41 7.20 -4.69 3.86
CA GLU A 41 7.77 -3.46 3.29
C GLU A 41 6.79 -2.77 2.32
N ILE A 42 6.10 -3.53 1.47
CA ILE A 42 5.03 -3.03 0.59
C ILE A 42 3.91 -2.34 1.39
N ILE A 43 3.51 -2.94 2.52
CA ILE A 43 2.49 -2.38 3.42
C ILE A 43 3.00 -1.13 4.12
N TYR A 44 4.27 -1.13 4.54
CA TYR A 44 4.90 0.04 5.12
C TYR A 44 4.86 1.23 4.15
N TRP A 45 5.29 1.04 2.90
CA TRP A 45 5.22 2.08 1.86
C TRP A 45 3.79 2.55 1.58
N LEU A 46 2.81 1.64 1.56
CA LEU A 46 1.41 2.02 1.41
C LEU A 46 0.94 2.88 2.59
N SER A 47 1.33 2.51 3.81
CA SER A 47 0.95 3.26 5.02
C SER A 47 1.54 4.66 5.02
N GLN A 48 2.77 4.85 4.53
CA GLN A 48 3.40 6.16 4.34
C GLN A 48 2.60 7.03 3.37
N TYR A 49 2.20 6.46 2.23
CA TYR A 49 1.36 7.16 1.25
C TYR A 49 0.03 7.61 1.88
N LEU A 50 -0.65 6.72 2.62
CA LEU A 50 -1.95 7.02 3.24
C LEU A 50 -1.89 8.11 4.32
N ILE A 51 -0.75 8.31 4.98
CA ILE A 51 -0.54 9.43 5.90
C ILE A 51 0.00 10.71 5.24
N GLY A 52 0.09 10.72 3.90
CA GLY A 52 0.47 11.90 3.11
C GLY A 52 1.96 12.02 2.78
N ASN A 53 2.76 10.98 3.01
CA ASN A 53 4.13 10.93 2.50
C ASN A 53 4.14 10.41 1.06
N LEU A 54 4.06 11.33 0.11
CA LEU A 54 3.78 11.01 -1.30
C LEU A 54 5.03 10.78 -2.16
N ILE A 55 6.22 11.06 -1.64
CA ILE A 55 7.49 10.98 -2.39
C ILE A 55 8.31 9.78 -1.94
N GLN A 56 8.63 9.68 -0.64
CA GLN A 56 9.56 8.67 -0.13
C GLN A 56 9.18 7.22 -0.50
N PRO A 57 7.90 6.80 -0.47
CA PRO A 57 7.54 5.45 -0.90
C PRO A 57 7.86 5.20 -2.37
N LEU A 58 7.60 6.19 -3.23
CA LEU A 58 7.81 6.06 -4.67
C LEU A 58 9.30 6.08 -5.02
N ASP A 59 10.10 6.90 -4.33
CA ASP A 59 11.56 6.88 -4.44
C ASP A 59 12.11 5.49 -4.10
N ALA A 60 11.72 4.92 -2.96
CA ALA A 60 12.17 3.60 -2.55
C ALA A 60 11.74 2.50 -3.53
N ILE A 61 10.51 2.58 -4.07
CA ILE A 61 10.02 1.65 -5.08
C ILE A 61 10.79 1.81 -6.40
N SER A 62 11.13 3.03 -6.80
CA SER A 62 11.84 3.32 -8.06
C SER A 62 13.22 2.67 -8.14
N GLU A 63 13.87 2.45 -7.00
CA GLU A 63 15.17 1.78 -6.89
C GLU A 63 15.08 0.26 -7.11
N LEU A 64 13.88 -0.32 -7.06
CA LEU A 64 13.66 -1.75 -7.30
C LEU A 64 13.75 -2.08 -8.80
N ASN A 65 13.98 -3.35 -9.12
CA ASN A 65 13.84 -3.80 -10.51
C ASN A 65 12.36 -3.79 -10.97
N ALA A 66 12.13 -3.76 -12.28
CA ALA A 66 10.80 -3.61 -12.86
C ALA A 66 9.78 -4.66 -12.40
N SER A 67 10.18 -5.93 -12.24
CA SER A 67 9.24 -6.97 -11.79
C SER A 67 8.80 -6.76 -10.34
N LYS A 68 9.71 -6.32 -9.47
CA LYS A 68 9.36 -5.93 -8.11
C LYS A 68 8.46 -4.70 -8.07
N GLN A 69 8.75 -3.67 -8.86
CA GLN A 69 7.89 -2.48 -8.94
C GLN A 69 6.45 -2.84 -9.33
N ILE A 70 6.29 -3.66 -10.39
CA ILE A 70 4.98 -4.15 -10.82
C ILE A 70 4.28 -4.88 -9.68
N TYR A 71 4.98 -5.78 -8.99
CA TYR A 71 4.42 -6.52 -7.87
C TYR A 71 3.95 -5.61 -6.72
N VAL A 72 4.70 -4.55 -6.39
CA VAL A 72 4.28 -3.55 -5.39
C VAL A 72 2.96 -2.91 -5.78
N TYR A 73 2.88 -2.37 -7.00
CA TYR A 73 1.69 -1.65 -7.45
C TYR A 73 0.47 -2.57 -7.61
N GLU A 74 0.64 -3.77 -8.15
CA GLU A 74 -0.43 -4.78 -8.22
C GLU A 74 -0.94 -5.15 -6.82
N THR A 75 -0.02 -5.32 -5.86
CA THR A 75 -0.38 -5.60 -4.47
C THR A 75 -1.23 -4.46 -3.90
N TRP A 76 -0.79 -3.20 -4.04
CA TRP A 76 -1.58 -2.05 -3.57
C TRP A 76 -2.97 -1.98 -4.20
N PHE A 77 -3.07 -2.17 -5.52
CA PHE A 77 -4.36 -2.16 -6.22
C PHE A 77 -5.28 -3.32 -5.82
N SER A 78 -4.72 -4.49 -5.46
CA SER A 78 -5.52 -5.60 -4.95
C SER A 78 -6.02 -5.38 -3.51
N LEU A 79 -5.28 -4.63 -2.70
CA LEU A 79 -5.62 -4.35 -1.30
C LEU A 79 -6.71 -3.27 -1.19
N ILE A 80 -6.68 -2.26 -2.06
CA ILE A 80 -7.61 -1.11 -2.00
C ILE A 80 -8.89 -1.44 -2.79
N LYS A 81 -10.05 -1.40 -2.11
CA LYS A 81 -11.37 -1.47 -2.74
C LYS A 81 -12.06 -0.12 -2.92
N CYS A 82 -11.59 0.92 -2.23
CA CYS A 82 -12.16 2.26 -2.33
C CYS A 82 -11.81 2.89 -3.69
N PRO A 83 -12.80 3.17 -4.57
CA PRO A 83 -12.52 3.68 -5.92
C PRO A 83 -11.83 5.05 -5.93
N ASP A 84 -12.21 5.94 -5.01
CA ASP A 84 -11.61 7.27 -4.91
C ASP A 84 -10.12 7.18 -4.53
N GLU A 85 -9.80 6.32 -3.56
CA GLU A 85 -8.42 6.12 -3.11
C GLU A 85 -7.57 5.48 -4.21
N MET A 86 -8.13 4.48 -4.91
CA MET A 86 -7.49 3.84 -6.04
C MET A 86 -7.15 4.84 -7.14
N LYS A 87 -8.07 5.77 -7.45
CA LYS A 87 -7.86 6.82 -8.45
C LYS A 87 -6.77 7.82 -8.03
N LEU A 88 -6.74 8.21 -6.76
CA LEU A 88 -5.73 9.10 -6.21
C LEU A 88 -4.34 8.46 -6.26
N LEU A 89 -4.24 7.20 -5.85
CA LEU A 89 -2.99 6.44 -5.89
C LEU A 89 -2.48 6.26 -7.33
N ALA A 90 -3.34 5.85 -8.26
CA ALA A 90 -2.97 5.70 -9.66
C ALA A 90 -2.47 7.02 -10.27
N LYS A 91 -3.19 8.12 -10.01
CA LYS A 91 -2.77 9.45 -10.46
C LYS A 91 -1.38 9.80 -9.91
N ARG A 92 -1.14 9.56 -8.63
CA ARG A 92 0.13 9.85 -7.97
C ARG A 92 1.29 9.06 -8.57
N ILE A 93 1.10 7.76 -8.83
CA ILE A 93 2.11 6.91 -9.49
C ILE A 93 2.41 7.44 -10.90
N ILE A 94 1.38 7.80 -11.67
CA ILE A 94 1.55 8.34 -13.03
C ILE A 94 2.32 9.67 -12.99
N GLU A 95 1.96 10.59 -12.09
CA GLU A 95 2.66 11.87 -11.92
C GLU A 95 4.15 11.64 -11.64
N TYR A 96 4.47 10.71 -10.72
CA TYR A 96 5.87 10.37 -10.40
C TYR A 96 6.65 9.78 -11.58
N LEU A 97 6.03 8.94 -12.40
CA LEU A 97 6.69 8.31 -13.55
C LEU A 97 6.92 9.27 -14.73
N LEU A 98 6.28 10.44 -14.72
CA LEU A 98 6.38 11.46 -15.76
C LEU A 98 7.36 12.60 -15.42
N ASP A 99 7.72 12.74 -14.14
CA ASP A 99 8.72 13.70 -13.64
C ASP A 99 10.15 13.18 -13.90
#